data_AF-A0A544IWI5-F1
#
_entry.id   AF-A0A544IWI5-F1
#
_cell.length_a   1.000
_cell.length_b   1.000
_cell.length_c   1.000
_cell.angle_alpha   90.00
_cell.angle_beta   90.00
_cell.angle_gamma   90.00
#
_symmetry.space_group_name_H-M   'P 1'
#
loop_
_entity.id
_entity.type
_entity.pdbx_description
1 polymer ?
#
loop_
_entity_poly.entity_id
_entity_poly.type
_entity_poly.pdbx_seq_one_letter_code
_entity_poly.pdbx_strand_id
1 'polypeptide(L)'
;MSGTILLLAMIVCGYLNLSFWIVVPASIIAAFIGLHFTPGKADILKSRSMYWSTFFGSLPLQAILLSVLFGAGWGLNALIN
;
A
#
# COMPACT_ATOMS: atom_id res chain seq x y z
N MET A 1 -9.66 8.11 4.02
CA MET A 1 -9.01 8.16 5.35
C MET A 1 -8.19 6.89 5.61
N SER A 2 -8.73 5.68 5.44
CA SER A 2 -7.98 4.42 5.64
C SER A 2 -6.70 4.30 4.78
N GLY A 3 -6.77 4.68 3.49
CA GLY A 3 -5.59 4.69 2.62
C GLY A 3 -4.48 5.60 3.15
N THR A 4 -4.79 6.83 3.53
CA THR A 4 -3.84 7.79 4.12
C THR A 4 -3.21 7.26 5.41
N ILE A 5 -4.01 6.62 6.27
CA ILE A 5 -3.52 6.00 7.51
C ILE A 5 -2.50 4.91 7.20
N LEU A 6 -2.76 4.06 6.20
CA LEU A 6 -1.82 3.02 5.77
C LEU A 6 -0.51 3.62 5.25
N LEU A 7 -0.57 4.69 4.46
CA LEU A 7 0.62 5.37 3.94
C LEU A 7 1.49 5.92 5.09
N LEU A 8 0.87 6.59 6.07
CA LEU A 8 1.57 7.09 7.26
C LEU A 8 2.15 5.95 8.09
N ALA A 9 1.39 4.88 8.30
CA ALA A 9 1.86 3.71 9.05
C ALA A 9 3.12 3.10 8.42
N MET A 10 3.23 3.06 7.09
CA MET A 10 4.41 2.55 6.41
C MET A 10 5.66 3.41 6.62
N ILE A 11 5.51 4.73 6.65
CA ILE A 11 6.61 5.65 7.02
C ILE A 11 7.06 5.38 8.46
N VAL A 12 6.11 5.25 9.39
CA VAL A 12 6.43 4.94 10.79
C VAL A 12 7.12 3.57 10.93
N CYS A 13 6.66 2.55 10.20
CA CYS A 13 7.29 1.23 10.19
C CYS A 13 8.74 1.30 9.69
N GLY A 14 9.00 2.11 8.66
CA GLY A 14 10.35 2.39 8.17
C GLY A 14 11.22 3.08 9.22
N TYR A 15 10.69 4.13 9.85
CA TYR A 15 11.38 4.88 10.91
C TYR A 15 11.74 4.00 12.11
N LEU A 16 10.89 3.05 12.47
CA LEU A 16 11.13 2.09 13.54
C LEU A 16 12.03 0.91 13.14
N ASN A 17 12.59 0.91 11.92
CA ASN A 17 13.44 -0.17 11.40
C ASN A 17 12.79 -1.55 11.47
N LEU A 18 11.48 -1.65 11.27
CA LEU A 18 10.80 -2.94 11.24
C LEU A 18 11.25 -3.79 10.04
N SER A 19 10.90 -5.07 10.05
CA SER A 19 11.26 -5.96 8.95
C SER A 19 10.64 -5.47 7.62
N PHE A 20 11.47 -5.31 6.58
CA PHE A 20 11.05 -4.92 5.23
C PHE A 20 9.95 -5.84 4.66
N TRP A 21 9.90 -7.08 5.13
CA TRP A 21 8.85 -8.05 4.76
C TRP A 21 7.43 -7.56 5.03
N ILE A 22 7.23 -6.56 5.90
CA ILE A 22 5.92 -5.95 6.17
C ILE A 22 5.31 -5.25 4.94
N VAL A 23 6.15 -4.83 3.97
CA VAL A 23 5.70 -4.19 2.73
C VAL A 23 4.81 -5.14 1.91
N VAL A 24 5.09 -6.45 1.93
CA VAL A 24 4.34 -7.45 1.17
C VAL A 24 2.86 -7.51 1.60
N PRO A 25 2.51 -7.84 2.86
CA PRO A 25 1.11 -7.82 3.29
C PRO A 25 0.50 -6.42 3.23
N ALA A 26 1.27 -5.36 3.48
CA ALA A 26 0.76 -4.00 3.37
C ALA A 26 0.36 -3.63 1.93
N SER A 27 1.07 -4.12 0.91
CA SER A 27 0.75 -3.88 -0.50
C SER A 27 -0.57 -4.54 -0.91
N ILE A 28 -0.86 -5.72 -0.37
CA ILE A 28 -2.13 -6.43 -0.57
C ILE A 28 -3.28 -5.61 0.04
N ILE A 29 -3.08 -5.12 1.27
CA ILE A 29 -4.06 -4.25 1.96
C ILE A 29 -4.26 -2.95 1.18
N ALA A 30 -3.19 -2.32 0.68
CA ALA A 30 -3.27 -1.09 -0.11
C ALA A 30 -4.04 -1.30 -1.43
N ALA A 31 -3.78 -2.39 -2.14
CA ALA A 31 -4.52 -2.75 -3.35
C ALA A 31 -6.01 -2.98 -3.05
N PHE A 32 -6.31 -3.68 -1.95
CA PHE A 32 -7.68 -3.89 -1.50
C PHE A 32 -8.39 -2.57 -1.20
N ILE A 33 -7.76 -1.69 -0.40
CA ILE A 33 -8.31 -0.37 -0.07
C ILE A 33 -8.50 0.45 -1.35
N GLY A 34 -7.53 0.49 -2.26
CA GLY A 34 -7.61 1.28 -3.51
C GLY A 34 -8.72 0.86 -4.47
N LEU A 35 -9.21 -0.38 -4.37
CA LEU A 35 -10.33 -0.88 -5.16
C LEU A 35 -11.69 -0.64 -4.51
N HIS A 36 -11.78 -0.67 -3.18
CA HIS A 36 -13.03 -0.54 -2.44
C HIS A 36 -13.30 0.88 -1.93
N PHE A 37 -12.31 1.78 -1.95
CA PHE A 37 -12.49 3.14 -1.44
C PHE A 37 -13.31 4.03 -2.37
N THR A 38 -13.28 3.77 -3.68
CA THR A 38 -14.13 4.48 -4.64
C THR A 38 -15.49 3.78 -4.73
N PRO A 39 -16.60 4.41 -4.31
CA PRO A 39 -17.92 3.79 -4.34
C PRO A 39 -18.28 3.31 -5.75
N GLY A 40 -18.80 2.08 -5.86
CA GLY A 40 -19.21 1.48 -7.14
C GLY A 40 -18.08 1.02 -8.07
N LYS A 41 -16.82 1.36 -7.80
CA LYS A 41 -15.68 0.91 -8.63
C LYS A 41 -15.53 -0.61 -8.60
N ALA A 42 -15.59 -1.21 -7.41
CA ALA A 42 -15.49 -2.65 -7.25
C ALA A 42 -16.65 -3.37 -7.97
N ASP A 43 -17.87 -2.85 -7.86
CA ASP A 43 -19.05 -3.42 -8.51
C ASP A 43 -19.00 -3.32 -10.03
N ILE A 44 -18.54 -2.19 -10.57
CA ILE A 44 -18.33 -1.99 -12.01
C ILE A 44 -17.23 -2.92 -12.55
N LEU A 45 -16.14 -3.10 -11.80
CA LEU A 45 -15.07 -4.01 -12.20
C LEU A 45 -15.52 -5.47 -12.14
N LYS A 46 -16.37 -5.81 -11.16
CA LYS A 46 -16.97 -7.13 -11.02
C LYS A 46 -17.95 -7.42 -12.15
N SER A 47 -18.80 -6.46 -12.52
CA SER A 47 -19.76 -6.63 -13.64
C SER A 47 -19.08 -6.80 -15.00
N ARG A 48 -17.85 -6.30 -15.14
CA ARG A 48 -17.00 -6.47 -16.32
C ARG A 48 -16.04 -7.67 -16.25
N SER A 49 -16.12 -8.50 -15.22
CA SER A 49 -15.17 -9.61 -14.98
C SER A 49 -13.69 -9.18 -14.90
N MET A 50 -13.42 -7.90 -14.57
CA MET A 50 -12.07 -7.32 -14.51
C MET A 50 -11.54 -7.17 -13.08
N TYR A 51 -12.33 -7.52 -12.06
CA TYR A 51 -11.98 -7.31 -10.65
C TYR A 51 -10.60 -7.89 -10.30
N TRP A 52 -10.39 -9.19 -10.52
CA TRP A 52 -9.14 -9.86 -10.14
C TRP A 52 -7.94 -9.39 -10.98
N SER A 53 -8.13 -9.19 -12.28
CA SER A 53 -7.11 -8.64 -13.16
C SER A 53 -6.63 -7.26 -12.68
N THR A 54 -7.58 -6.39 -12.30
CA THR A 54 -7.27 -5.06 -11.77
C THR A 54 -6.61 -5.13 -10.39
N PHE A 55 -7.08 -6.02 -9.52
CA PHE A 55 -6.50 -6.25 -8.19
C PHE A 55 -5.03 -6.68 -8.30
N PHE A 56 -4.76 -7.78 -9.00
CA PHE A 56 -3.40 -8.29 -9.16
C PHE A 56 -2.51 -7.35 -9.97
N GLY A 57 -3.06 -6.69 -11.00
CA GLY A 57 -2.33 -5.69 -11.79
C GLY A 57 -1.94 -4.45 -10.98
N SER A 58 -2.67 -4.13 -9.91
CA SER A 58 -2.35 -3.00 -9.04
C SER A 58 -1.28 -3.31 -7.98
N LEU A 59 -1.08 -4.59 -7.62
CA LEU A 59 -0.15 -4.99 -6.55
C LEU A 59 1.29 -4.50 -6.76
N PRO A 60 1.91 -4.59 -7.96
CA PRO A 60 3.27 -4.11 -8.15
C PRO A 60 3.41 -2.62 -7.87
N LEU A 61 2.44 -1.82 -8.31
CA LEU A 61 2.44 -0.38 -8.07
C LEU A 61 2.31 -0.07 -6.58
N GLN A 62 1.44 -0.79 -5.86
CA GLN A 62 1.29 -0.64 -4.42
C GLN A 62 2.56 -1.03 -3.67
N ALA A 63 3.21 -2.14 -4.06
CA ALA A 63 4.45 -2.58 -3.45
C ALA A 63 5.57 -1.56 -3.63
N ILE A 64 5.74 -1.00 -4.83
CA ILE A 64 6.72 0.05 -5.11
C ILE A 64 6.43 1.28 -4.25
N LEU A 65 5.19 1.78 -4.27
CA LEU A 65 4.80 2.96 -3.50
C LEU A 65 5.10 2.78 -2.00
N LEU A 66 4.69 1.66 -1.42
CA LEU A 66 4.91 1.39 0.00
C LEU A 66 6.38 1.16 0.33
N SER A 67 7.17 0.61 -0.59
CA SER A 67 8.63 0.47 -0.42
C SER A 67 9.31 1.83 -0.34
N VAL A 68 8.89 2.79 -1.18
CA VAL A 68 9.42 4.18 -1.13
C VAL A 68 9.07 4.84 0.20
N LEU A 69 7.83 4.69 0.68
CA LEU A 69 7.42 5.27 1.96
C LEU A 69 8.16 4.64 3.15
N PHE A 70 8.33 3.32 3.14
CA PHE A 70 9.12 2.61 4.12
C PHE A 70 10.58 3.10 4.11
N GLY A 71 11.19 3.18 2.93
CA GLY A 71 12.55 3.69 2.75
C GLY A 71 12.72 5.14 3.21
N ALA A 72 11.72 6.00 2.99
CA ALA A 72 11.71 7.37 3.48
C ALA A 72 11.73 7.42 5.02
N GLY A 73 10.90 6.60 5.68
CA GLY A 73 10.93 6.48 7.14
C GLY A 73 12.27 6.00 7.68
N TRP A 74 12.83 4.96 7.06
CA TRP A 74 14.14 4.40 7.41
C TRP A 74 15.25 5.46 7.26
N GLY A 75 15.26 6.18 6.14
CA GLY A 75 16.22 7.26 5.88
C GLY A 75 16.12 8.40 6.89
N LEU A 76 14.90 8.76 7.32
CA LEU A 76 14.71 9.75 8.39
C LEU A 76 15.32 9.28 9.70
N ASN A 77 15.17 8.00 10.06
CA ASN A 77 15.76 7.46 11.28
C ASN A 77 17.28 7.53 11.24
N ALA A 78 17.89 7.16 10.12
CA ALA A 78 19.35 7.16 9.91
C ALA A 78 19.98 8.57 9.82
N LEU A 79 19.19 9.61 9.57
CA LEU A 79 19.65 11.00 9.56
C LEU A 79 19.53 11.68 10.92
N ILE A 80 18.55 11.28 11.73
CA ILE A 80 18.24 11.91 13.01
C ILE A 80 19.00 11.24 14.17
N ASN A 81 19.22 9.93 14.09
CA ASN A 81 19.90 9.12 15.12
C ASN A 81 21.16 8.48 14.56
#